data_AF-A0A520J578-F1
#
_entry.id   AF-A0A520J578-F1
#
_cell.length_a   1.000
_cell.length_b   1.000
_cell.length_c   1.000
_cell.angle_alpha   90.00
_cell.angle_beta   90.00
_cell.angle_gamma   90.00
#
_symmetry.space_group_name_H-M   'P 1'
#
loop_
_entity.id
_entity.type
_entity.pdbx_description
1 polymer ?
#
loop_
_entity_poly.entity_id
_entity_poly.type
_entity_poly.pdbx_seq_one_letter_code
_entity_poly.pdbx_strand_id
1 'polypeptide(L)'
;LQVDRRPINFARSDRSELRWGINFSAPLKSKIQRELEAYRAGTGPNPFEGLQPPGGRRPGGAGGDGPRGDGARGGPGAGGPGGGPGGGGRGPGGFGGRGGQAGGRIQFAVYHTWHFTDRVLVADGGPSLNLLNGDAIGNSGGQARHELEAQAGYTNNGLGARISANYATGTRVNGGTTAAPETLNFGGLATANARLFADLGQRLEWVKAHPWLRGARVSLSVDNVFNTRQRVTDATGVVPNTYQPDYLDPLGRTVRLSIRKLFF
;
A
#
# COMPACT_ATOMS: atom_id res chain seq x y z
N LEU A 1 -26.40 32.50 7.21
CA LEU A 1 -26.57 31.35 6.28
C LEU A 1 -26.32 30.07 7.08
N GLN A 2 -27.33 29.23 7.32
CA GLN A 2 -27.18 27.99 8.09
C GLN A 2 -27.14 26.82 7.10
N VAL A 3 -25.99 26.15 7.01
CA VAL A 3 -25.82 24.98 6.12
C VAL A 3 -26.21 23.73 6.92
N ASP A 4 -27.32 23.10 6.56
CA ASP A 4 -27.74 21.80 7.11
C ASP A 4 -26.73 20.72 6.66
N ARG A 5 -26.19 19.97 7.63
CA ARG A 5 -25.12 18.97 7.42
C ARG A 5 -25.62 17.53 7.57
N ARG A 6 -26.94 17.31 7.58
CA ARG A 6 -27.49 15.94 7.68
C ARG A 6 -27.21 15.14 6.40
N PRO A 7 -26.86 13.84 6.52
CA PRO A 7 -26.80 12.94 5.37
C PRO A 7 -28.16 12.93 4.66
N ILE A 8 -28.17 13.30 3.38
CA ILE A 8 -29.38 13.33 2.56
C ILE A 8 -29.53 11.95 1.93
N ASN A 9 -30.68 11.29 2.11
CA ASN A 9 -31.00 10.08 1.36
C ASN A 9 -31.30 10.49 -0.08
N PHE A 10 -30.62 9.91 -1.05
CA PHE A 10 -30.87 10.16 -2.47
C PHE A 10 -31.90 9.17 -3.00
N ALA A 11 -32.85 9.69 -3.78
CA ALA A 11 -33.81 8.85 -4.50
C ALA A 11 -33.13 8.06 -5.62
N ARG A 12 -32.17 8.68 -6.33
CA ARG A 12 -31.45 8.05 -7.44
C ARG A 12 -30.06 8.65 -7.64
N SER A 13 -29.09 7.84 -8.04
CA SER A 13 -27.76 8.26 -8.45
C SER A 13 -27.44 7.62 -9.81
N ASP A 14 -27.13 8.43 -10.82
CA ASP A 14 -26.70 7.97 -12.13
C ASP A 14 -25.24 8.38 -12.36
N ARG A 15 -24.34 7.39 -12.44
CA ARG A 15 -22.91 7.60 -12.67
C ARG A 15 -22.45 6.78 -13.87
N SER A 16 -21.67 7.40 -14.75
CA SER A 16 -20.95 6.71 -15.82
C SER A 16 -19.53 7.22 -15.93
N GLU A 17 -18.58 6.29 -15.98
CA GLU A 17 -17.15 6.56 -16.01
C GLU A 17 -16.40 5.50 -16.82
N LEU A 18 -15.25 5.89 -17.36
CA LEU A 18 -14.26 4.99 -17.94
C LEU A 18 -12.99 5.06 -17.09
N ARG A 19 -12.63 3.93 -16.49
CA ARG A 19 -11.32 3.77 -15.84
C ARG A 19 -10.43 2.87 -16.66
N TRP A 20 -9.26 3.35 -17.02
CA TRP A 20 -8.24 2.57 -17.74
C TRP A 20 -6.87 2.82 -17.12
N GLY A 21 -5.93 1.92 -17.37
CA GLY A 21 -4.60 2.06 -16.78
C GLY A 21 -3.63 0.96 -17.17
N ILE A 22 -2.39 1.15 -16.74
CA ILE A 22 -1.29 0.21 -16.93
C ILE A 22 -0.83 -0.21 -15.54
N ASN A 23 -0.61 -1.51 -15.35
CA ASN A 23 0.00 -2.05 -14.15
C ASN A 23 1.15 -2.98 -14.53
N PHE A 24 2.35 -2.61 -14.08
CA PHE A 24 3.59 -3.33 -14.32
C PHE A 24 4.21 -3.77 -13.00
N SER A 25 4.65 -5.02 -12.94
CA SER A 25 5.41 -5.55 -11.83
C SER A 25 6.43 -6.55 -12.34
N ALA A 26 7.70 -6.32 -12.04
CA ALA A 26 8.78 -7.23 -12.42
C ALA A 26 9.62 -7.62 -11.19
N PRO A 27 9.96 -8.93 -11.06
CA PRO A 27 10.94 -9.35 -10.07
C PRO A 27 12.34 -8.88 -10.49
N LEU A 28 13.17 -8.57 -9.50
CA LEU A 28 14.58 -8.25 -9.66
C LEU A 28 15.40 -9.35 -8.99
N LYS A 29 16.32 -9.98 -9.72
CA LYS A 29 17.26 -10.94 -9.11
C LYS A 29 18.17 -10.19 -8.14
N SER A 30 18.12 -10.57 -6.86
CA SER A 30 18.98 -9.95 -5.84
C SER A 30 20.26 -10.77 -5.62
N LYS A 31 21.35 -10.12 -5.16
CA LYS A 31 22.61 -10.81 -4.83
C LYS A 31 22.40 -11.91 -3.78
N ILE A 32 21.65 -11.59 -2.72
CA ILE A 32 21.26 -12.53 -1.66
C ILE A 32 20.46 -13.71 -2.24
N GLN A 33 19.59 -13.47 -3.23
CA GLN A 33 18.87 -14.55 -3.89
C GLN A 33 19.83 -15.50 -4.63
N ARG A 34 20.82 -14.96 -5.34
CA ARG A 34 21.85 -15.76 -6.03
C ARG A 34 22.72 -16.54 -5.05
N GLU A 35 23.10 -15.93 -3.93
CA GLU A 35 23.90 -16.59 -2.88
C GLU A 35 23.11 -17.69 -2.16
N LEU A 36 21.83 -17.44 -1.85
CA LEU A 36 20.94 -18.47 -1.28
C LEU A 36 20.69 -19.61 -2.26
N GLU A 37 20.55 -19.32 -3.54
CA GLU A 37 20.38 -20.31 -4.60
C GLU A 37 21.64 -21.17 -4.77
N ALA A 38 22.83 -20.53 -4.80
CA ALA A 38 24.11 -21.24 -4.84
C ALA A 38 24.35 -22.10 -3.59
N TYR A 39 23.99 -21.60 -2.40
CA TYR A 39 24.06 -22.39 -1.17
C TYR A 39 23.10 -23.59 -1.18
N ARG A 40 21.85 -23.40 -1.63
CA ARG A 40 20.88 -24.52 -1.79
C ARG A 40 21.35 -25.54 -2.82
N ALA A 41 22.03 -25.09 -3.88
CA ALA A 41 22.63 -25.94 -4.89
C ALA A 41 23.94 -26.62 -4.43
N GLY A 42 24.42 -26.34 -3.21
CA GLY A 42 25.65 -26.92 -2.64
C GLY A 42 26.94 -26.40 -3.26
N THR A 43 26.87 -25.38 -4.12
CA THR A 43 28.02 -24.82 -4.87
C THR A 43 28.51 -23.49 -4.31
N GLY A 44 27.76 -22.88 -3.38
CA GLY A 44 28.09 -21.59 -2.78
C GLY A 44 28.36 -21.66 -1.26
N PRO A 45 29.10 -20.68 -0.70
CA PRO A 45 29.35 -20.58 0.74
C PRO A 45 28.04 -20.36 1.51
N ASN A 46 28.00 -20.78 2.79
CA ASN A 46 26.80 -20.63 3.62
C ASN A 46 26.54 -19.15 3.96
N PRO A 47 25.50 -18.49 3.41
CA PRO A 47 25.25 -17.08 3.67
C PRO A 47 24.89 -16.83 5.15
N PHE A 48 24.46 -17.86 5.88
CA PHE A 48 24.11 -17.79 7.31
C PHE A 48 25.28 -18.04 8.25
N GLU A 49 26.48 -18.32 7.75
CA GLU A 49 27.66 -18.52 8.58
C GLU A 49 27.94 -17.29 9.47
N GLY A 50 28.15 -17.53 10.76
CA GLY A 50 28.34 -16.47 11.77
C GLY A 50 27.05 -15.85 12.35
N LEU A 51 25.86 -16.21 11.85
CA LEU A 51 24.60 -15.77 12.45
C LEU A 51 24.16 -16.71 13.58
N GLN A 52 23.99 -16.16 14.78
CA GLN A 52 23.41 -16.88 15.91
C GLN A 52 21.87 -16.90 15.78
N PRO A 53 21.21 -18.08 15.63
CA PRO A 53 19.75 -18.15 15.61
C PRO A 53 19.14 -17.74 16.97
N PRO A 54 17.97 -17.07 16.98
CA PRO A 54 17.25 -16.82 18.23
C PRO A 54 16.87 -18.15 18.89
N GLY A 55 17.14 -18.27 20.20
CA GLY A 55 16.92 -19.50 20.97
C GLY A 55 18.16 -20.36 21.24
N GLY A 56 19.37 -19.91 20.87
CA GLY A 56 20.62 -20.37 21.48
C GLY A 56 21.01 -21.84 21.31
N ARG A 57 20.32 -22.63 20.49
CA ARG A 57 20.70 -24.02 20.22
C ARG A 57 21.34 -24.14 18.85
N ARG A 58 22.68 -24.16 18.82
CA ARG A 58 23.39 -24.82 17.72
C ARG A 58 22.93 -26.27 17.69
N PRO A 59 22.57 -26.87 16.55
CA PRO A 59 22.62 -28.32 16.42
C PRO A 59 24.08 -28.70 16.64
N GLY A 60 24.41 -29.12 17.86
CA GLY A 60 25.72 -29.67 18.17
C GLY A 60 25.86 -30.94 17.35
N GLY A 61 26.76 -30.91 16.38
CA GLY A 61 27.34 -32.13 15.84
C GLY A 61 28.22 -32.74 16.92
N ALA A 62 27.84 -33.92 17.39
CA ALA A 62 28.72 -34.88 18.05
C ALA A 62 28.05 -36.25 17.94
N GLY A 63 28.81 -37.23 17.47
CA GLY A 63 28.33 -38.59 17.23
C GLY A 63 27.74 -39.24 18.48
N GLY A 64 26.84 -40.18 18.24
CA GLY A 64 26.30 -41.08 19.24
C GLY A 64 25.69 -42.27 18.53
N ASP A 65 26.43 -43.36 18.55
CA ASP A 65 26.02 -44.69 18.10
C ASP A 65 24.62 -45.06 18.63
N GLY A 66 23.69 -45.32 17.71
CA GLY A 66 22.40 -45.92 18.01
C GLY A 66 22.39 -47.38 17.56
N PRO A 67 22.05 -48.34 18.43
CA PRO A 67 22.19 -49.76 18.12
C PRO A 67 21.19 -50.22 17.06
N ARG A 68 21.67 -51.11 16.18
CA ARG A 68 20.85 -51.92 15.27
C ARG A 68 19.90 -52.78 16.10
N GLY A 69 18.61 -52.67 15.81
CA GLY A 69 17.57 -53.56 16.32
C GLY A 69 16.83 -54.18 15.15
N ASP A 70 17.13 -55.45 14.91
CA ASP A 70 16.53 -56.30 13.89
C ASP A 70 15.08 -56.70 14.24
N GLY A 71 14.23 -56.70 13.20
CA GLY A 71 13.24 -57.75 12.92
C GLY A 71 11.96 -57.86 13.78
N ALA A 72 10.81 -57.61 13.16
CA ALA A 72 9.61 -58.44 13.32
C ALA A 72 8.54 -58.17 12.23
N ARG A 73 8.42 -59.16 11.33
CA ARG A 73 7.22 -59.76 10.71
C ARG A 73 5.98 -58.90 10.41
N GLY A 74 5.61 -58.91 9.13
CA GLY A 74 4.36 -58.39 8.62
C GLY A 74 3.13 -59.27 8.83
N GLY A 75 1.98 -58.69 8.45
CA GLY A 75 0.70 -59.35 8.21
C GLY A 75 -0.07 -58.56 7.13
N PRO A 76 -0.78 -59.21 6.19
CA PRO A 76 -1.38 -58.57 5.03
C PRO A 76 -2.84 -58.14 5.30
N GLY A 77 -3.20 -56.93 4.88
CA GLY A 77 -4.55 -56.38 5.03
C GLY A 77 -5.01 -55.63 3.77
N ALA A 78 -6.00 -56.23 3.12
CA ALA A 78 -6.67 -55.87 1.87
C ALA A 78 -7.03 -54.38 1.66
N GLY A 79 -7.05 -53.99 0.38
CA GLY A 79 -7.41 -52.65 -0.06
C GLY A 79 -8.92 -52.34 -0.05
N GLY A 80 -9.18 -51.04 -0.13
CA GLY A 80 -10.47 -50.42 -0.43
C GLY A 80 -10.22 -48.93 -0.76
N PRO A 81 -10.82 -48.37 -1.82
CA PRO A 81 -10.41 -47.08 -2.37
C PRO A 81 -11.20 -45.89 -1.78
N GLY A 82 -10.47 -44.79 -1.57
CA GLY A 82 -11.04 -43.45 -1.52
C GLY A 82 -11.17 -42.84 -0.12
N GLY A 83 -10.74 -41.57 -0.01
CA GLY A 83 -11.20 -40.69 1.07
C GLY A 83 -10.15 -39.97 1.90
N GLY A 84 -9.21 -39.27 1.26
CA GLY A 84 -8.53 -38.07 1.79
C GLY A 84 -7.44 -38.27 2.86
N PRO A 85 -6.36 -37.46 2.86
CA PRO A 85 -5.52 -37.32 4.04
C PRO A 85 -5.83 -35.97 4.70
N GLY A 86 -6.68 -36.02 5.72
CA GLY A 86 -6.32 -35.36 6.96
C GLY A 86 -5.11 -36.09 7.53
N GLY A 87 -3.99 -35.40 7.72
CA GLY A 87 -2.76 -36.00 8.23
C GLY A 87 -1.89 -34.95 8.89
N GLY A 88 -2.08 -34.80 10.20
CA GLY A 88 -1.23 -33.96 11.03
C GLY A 88 0.23 -34.41 10.92
N GLY A 89 1.08 -33.46 10.56
CA GLY A 89 2.53 -33.53 10.71
C GLY A 89 3.00 -32.34 11.49
N ARG A 90 2.83 -32.37 12.82
CA ARG A 90 3.60 -31.51 13.74
C ARG A 90 5.05 -32.00 13.73
N GLY A 91 5.81 -31.54 12.73
CA GLY A 91 7.27 -31.61 12.71
C GLY A 91 7.85 -30.50 13.60
N PRO A 92 8.83 -30.80 14.48
CA PRO A 92 9.38 -29.81 15.38
C PRO A 92 10.37 -28.88 14.67
N GLY A 93 10.14 -27.57 14.80
CA GLY A 93 11.20 -26.56 14.76
C GLY A 93 11.97 -26.39 13.45
N GLY A 94 11.27 -26.02 12.37
CA GLY A 94 11.91 -25.50 11.16
C GLY A 94 11.92 -23.98 11.15
N PHE A 95 13.10 -23.37 11.02
CA PHE A 95 13.30 -21.99 10.53
C PHE A 95 12.84 -21.86 9.06
N GLY A 96 11.58 -22.19 8.81
CA GLY A 96 10.91 -22.18 7.52
C GLY A 96 9.72 -21.23 7.55
N GLY A 97 9.91 -20.04 8.10
CA GLY A 97 8.96 -18.95 7.89
C GLY A 97 8.94 -18.65 6.39
N ARG A 98 7.90 -19.14 5.70
CA ARG A 98 7.48 -18.79 4.33
C ARG A 98 8.63 -18.22 3.52
N GLY A 99 9.37 -19.09 2.80
CA GLY A 99 10.50 -18.74 1.93
C GLY A 99 10.44 -17.28 1.53
N GLY A 100 11.12 -16.46 2.33
CA GLY A 100 11.03 -15.01 2.22
C GLY A 100 11.32 -14.70 0.77
N GLN A 101 10.51 -13.87 0.16
CA GLN A 101 10.71 -13.38 -1.20
C GLN A 101 11.99 -12.54 -1.18
N ALA A 102 13.14 -13.21 -1.05
CA ALA A 102 14.47 -12.70 -1.08
C ALA A 102 14.72 -12.45 -2.55
N GLY A 103 14.19 -11.34 -3.02
CA GLY A 103 14.16 -10.94 -4.41
C GLY A 103 13.67 -9.50 -4.45
N GLY A 104 14.30 -8.69 -5.28
CA GLY A 104 13.79 -7.35 -5.48
C GLY A 104 12.51 -7.38 -6.30
N ARG A 105 11.78 -6.28 -6.29
CA ARG A 105 10.61 -6.04 -7.14
C ARG A 105 10.59 -4.57 -7.49
N ILE A 106 10.33 -4.30 -8.75
CA ILE A 106 9.90 -2.99 -9.22
C ILE A 106 8.44 -3.09 -9.64
N GLN A 107 7.65 -2.08 -9.31
CA GLN A 107 6.24 -2.00 -9.64
C GLN A 107 5.88 -0.58 -10.01
N PHE A 108 5.01 -0.43 -10.99
CA PHE A 108 4.50 0.84 -11.45
C PHE A 108 3.07 0.65 -11.91
N ALA A 109 2.16 1.52 -11.50
CA ALA A 109 0.82 1.55 -12.05
C ALA A 109 0.36 2.99 -12.23
N VAL A 110 -0.37 3.23 -13.31
CA VAL A 110 -1.05 4.50 -13.58
C VAL A 110 -2.47 4.18 -14.02
N TYR A 111 -3.43 4.88 -13.41
CA TYR A 111 -4.83 4.80 -13.74
C TYR A 111 -5.36 6.19 -14.07
N HIS A 112 -6.23 6.26 -15.07
CA HIS A 112 -7.01 7.43 -15.42
C HIS A 112 -8.48 7.08 -15.32
N THR A 113 -9.21 7.83 -14.50
CA THR A 113 -10.67 7.79 -14.43
C THR A 113 -11.22 9.00 -15.15
N TRP A 114 -12.11 8.76 -16.12
CA TRP A 114 -12.83 9.79 -16.84
C TRP A 114 -14.33 9.65 -16.56
N HIS A 115 -14.90 10.63 -15.86
CA HIS A 115 -16.33 10.68 -15.57
C HIS A 115 -17.09 11.37 -16.72
N PHE A 116 -18.11 10.69 -17.24
CA PHE A 116 -19.00 11.21 -18.28
C PHE A 116 -20.27 11.80 -17.70
N THR A 117 -20.84 11.12 -16.69
CA THR A 117 -22.04 11.54 -15.97
C THR A 117 -21.85 11.30 -14.49
N ASP A 118 -22.21 12.29 -13.66
CA ASP A 118 -22.43 12.10 -12.24
C ASP A 118 -23.64 12.97 -11.84
N ARG A 119 -24.78 12.33 -11.66
CA ARG A 119 -26.04 12.99 -11.32
C ARG A 119 -26.68 12.35 -10.10
N VAL A 120 -27.24 13.20 -9.26
CA VAL A 120 -27.92 12.80 -8.03
C VAL A 120 -29.30 13.43 -7.97
N LEU A 121 -30.32 12.62 -7.69
CA LEU A 121 -31.69 13.05 -7.45
C LEU A 121 -31.95 12.97 -5.95
N VAL A 122 -32.26 14.11 -5.34
CA VAL A 122 -32.45 14.20 -3.88
C VAL A 122 -33.77 13.58 -3.45
N ALA A 123 -34.86 13.82 -4.19
CA ALA A 123 -36.18 13.26 -3.94
C ALA A 123 -36.90 13.01 -5.26
N ASP A 124 -37.80 12.02 -5.30
CA ASP A 124 -38.61 11.74 -6.49
C ASP A 124 -39.44 12.97 -6.89
N GLY A 125 -39.32 13.38 -8.15
CA GLY A 125 -39.93 14.62 -8.67
C GLY A 125 -39.18 15.92 -8.34
N GLY A 126 -38.06 15.85 -7.60
CA GLY A 126 -37.19 16.99 -7.32
C GLY A 126 -36.17 17.29 -8.45
N PRO A 127 -35.37 18.37 -8.31
CA PRO A 127 -34.32 18.69 -9.27
C PRO A 127 -33.19 17.65 -9.24
N SER A 128 -32.68 17.27 -10.42
CA SER A 128 -31.47 16.47 -10.55
C SER A 128 -30.24 17.37 -10.49
N LEU A 129 -29.33 17.06 -9.57
CA LEU A 129 -28.04 17.72 -9.40
C LEU A 129 -27.02 17.07 -10.32
N ASN A 130 -26.30 17.86 -11.12
CA ASN A 130 -25.22 17.42 -11.99
C ASN A 130 -23.86 17.82 -11.43
N LEU A 131 -23.19 16.85 -10.80
CA LEU A 131 -21.96 17.09 -10.04
C LEU A 131 -20.75 17.40 -10.93
N LEU A 132 -20.84 17.08 -12.23
CA LEU A 132 -19.80 17.42 -13.21
C LEU A 132 -19.93 18.85 -13.75
N ASN A 133 -21.08 19.51 -13.55
CA ASN A 133 -21.43 20.77 -14.21
C ASN A 133 -21.87 21.86 -13.23
N GLY A 134 -21.32 21.89 -12.01
CA GLY A 134 -21.55 23.00 -11.08
C GLY A 134 -22.33 22.65 -9.83
N ASP A 135 -23.05 21.53 -9.81
CA ASP A 135 -23.76 21.16 -8.59
C ASP A 135 -22.81 20.44 -7.62
N ALA A 136 -23.03 20.62 -6.31
CA ALA A 136 -22.22 19.97 -5.29
C ALA A 136 -23.11 19.57 -4.12
N ILE A 137 -22.75 18.45 -3.48
CA ILE A 137 -23.46 17.90 -2.33
C ILE A 137 -22.72 18.23 -1.02
N GLY A 138 -21.51 18.81 -1.11
CA GLY A 138 -20.71 19.22 0.05
C GLY A 138 -19.75 20.36 -0.26
N ASN A 139 -19.01 20.77 0.76
CA ASN A 139 -18.12 21.94 0.68
C ASN A 139 -16.77 21.68 0.01
N SER A 140 -16.47 20.43 -0.34
CA SER A 140 -15.19 19.99 -0.92
C SER A 140 -15.08 20.19 -2.44
N GLY A 141 -16.10 20.77 -3.08
CA GLY A 141 -16.15 20.98 -4.53
C GLY A 141 -17.12 20.04 -5.24
N GLY A 142 -17.16 20.16 -6.58
CA GLY A 142 -17.90 19.24 -7.46
C GLY A 142 -17.08 17.99 -7.81
N GLN A 143 -17.63 17.14 -8.69
CA GLN A 143 -16.95 15.93 -9.19
C GLN A 143 -15.91 16.30 -10.25
N ALA A 144 -14.67 15.86 -10.08
CA ALA A 144 -13.63 16.05 -11.09
C ALA A 144 -13.93 15.20 -12.33
N ARG A 145 -13.74 15.78 -13.52
CA ARG A 145 -13.97 15.04 -14.78
C ARG A 145 -12.86 14.03 -15.05
N HIS A 146 -11.62 14.40 -14.72
CA HIS A 146 -10.44 13.56 -14.92
C HIS A 146 -9.66 13.42 -13.62
N GLU A 147 -9.39 12.17 -13.28
CA GLU A 147 -8.58 11.81 -12.12
C GLU A 147 -7.45 10.86 -12.56
N LEU A 148 -6.22 11.18 -12.18
CA LEU A 148 -5.04 10.37 -12.43
C LEU A 148 -4.48 9.88 -11.10
N GLU A 149 -4.23 8.58 -11.02
CA GLU A 149 -3.56 7.95 -9.90
C GLU A 149 -2.31 7.24 -10.40
N ALA A 150 -1.16 7.54 -9.84
CA ALA A 150 0.12 6.93 -10.19
C ALA A 150 0.78 6.37 -8.94
N GLN A 151 1.36 5.18 -9.06
CA GLN A 151 2.14 4.56 -8.00
C GLN A 151 3.39 3.91 -8.57
N ALA A 152 4.50 4.11 -7.90
CA ALA A 152 5.78 3.48 -8.23
C ALA A 152 6.39 2.91 -6.96
N GLY A 153 6.98 1.73 -7.05
CA GLY A 153 7.59 1.05 -5.92
C GLY A 153 8.83 0.29 -6.35
N TYR A 154 9.85 0.35 -5.49
CA TYR A 154 11.03 -0.47 -5.57
C TYR A 154 11.25 -1.10 -4.20
N THR A 155 11.49 -2.40 -4.16
CA THR A 155 11.87 -3.11 -2.94
C THR A 155 12.95 -4.11 -3.27
N ASN A 156 13.98 -4.24 -2.43
CA ASN A 156 15.04 -5.22 -2.60
C ASN A 156 15.71 -5.50 -1.26
N ASN A 157 15.67 -6.77 -0.82
CA ASN A 157 16.36 -7.25 0.38
C ASN A 157 16.13 -6.33 1.60
N GLY A 158 14.87 -6.02 1.90
CA GLY A 158 14.46 -5.18 3.02
C GLY A 158 14.57 -3.67 2.82
N LEU A 159 15.25 -3.19 1.78
CA LEU A 159 15.22 -1.77 1.43
C LEU A 159 14.13 -1.50 0.41
N GLY A 160 13.49 -0.33 0.49
CA GLY A 160 12.55 0.06 -0.55
C GLY A 160 12.20 1.53 -0.54
N ALA A 161 11.66 1.94 -1.68
CA ALA A 161 11.08 3.24 -1.93
C ALA A 161 9.68 3.05 -2.52
N ARG A 162 8.74 3.90 -2.15
CA ARG A 162 7.43 4.01 -2.78
C ARG A 162 7.09 5.47 -3.01
N ILE A 163 6.49 5.75 -4.15
CA ILE A 163 5.93 7.04 -4.50
C ILE A 163 4.50 6.80 -4.96
N SER A 164 3.57 7.65 -4.52
CA SER A 164 2.20 7.70 -5.03
C SER A 164 1.88 9.14 -5.39
N ALA A 165 1.27 9.38 -6.53
CA ALA A 165 0.82 10.69 -6.97
C ALA A 165 -0.64 10.63 -7.39
N ASN A 166 -1.39 11.66 -7.04
CA ASN A 166 -2.79 11.83 -7.41
C ASN A 166 -2.96 13.17 -8.08
N TYR A 167 -3.77 13.23 -9.13
CA TYR A 167 -4.16 14.47 -9.77
C TYR A 167 -5.66 14.46 -10.06
N ALA A 168 -6.34 15.54 -9.71
CA ALA A 168 -7.72 15.78 -10.11
C ALA A 168 -7.80 17.10 -10.87
N THR A 169 -8.54 17.12 -11.98
CA THR A 169 -8.86 18.37 -12.68
C THR A 169 -9.72 19.28 -11.82
N GLY A 170 -9.62 20.58 -12.06
CA GLY A 170 -10.45 21.56 -11.37
C GLY A 170 -11.94 21.36 -11.62
N THR A 171 -12.73 21.82 -10.67
CA THR A 171 -14.20 21.77 -10.71
C THR A 171 -14.78 23.16 -10.48
N ARG A 172 -16.02 23.33 -10.90
CA ARG A 172 -16.80 24.54 -10.62
C ARG A 172 -17.96 24.14 -9.75
N VAL A 173 -18.32 25.00 -8.79
CA VAL A 173 -19.51 24.87 -7.96
C VAL A 173 -20.31 26.16 -8.09
N ASN A 174 -21.57 26.04 -8.46
CA ASN A 174 -22.51 27.15 -8.56
C ASN A 174 -23.24 27.29 -7.23
N GLY A 175 -22.81 28.23 -6.40
CA GLY A 175 -23.51 28.60 -5.16
C GLY A 175 -24.39 29.84 -5.33
N GLY A 176 -25.04 30.22 -4.24
CA GLY A 176 -25.87 31.44 -4.17
C GLY A 176 -27.27 31.28 -4.74
N THR A 177 -27.91 32.40 -5.06
CA THR A 177 -29.24 32.43 -5.70
C THR A 177 -29.11 32.89 -7.14
N THR A 178 -30.15 32.68 -7.96
CA THR A 178 -30.17 33.19 -9.33
C THR A 178 -29.97 34.72 -9.41
N ALA A 179 -30.40 35.45 -8.37
CA ALA A 179 -30.24 36.90 -8.27
C ALA A 179 -28.86 37.34 -7.74
N ALA A 180 -28.16 36.46 -7.01
CA ALA A 180 -26.84 36.71 -6.43
C ALA A 180 -26.01 35.41 -6.49
N PRO A 181 -25.40 35.10 -7.64
CA PRO A 181 -24.64 33.88 -7.82
C PRO A 181 -23.31 33.94 -7.08
N GLU A 182 -22.98 32.89 -6.35
CA GLU A 182 -21.73 32.72 -5.60
C GLU A 182 -20.97 31.52 -6.18
N THR A 183 -20.49 31.67 -7.41
CA THR A 183 -19.72 30.60 -8.07
C THR A 183 -18.34 30.47 -7.43
N LEU A 184 -17.95 29.23 -7.13
CA LEU A 184 -16.62 28.85 -6.64
C LEU A 184 -15.92 27.97 -7.69
N ASN A 185 -14.67 28.30 -7.98
CA ASN A 185 -13.80 27.57 -8.89
C ASN A 185 -12.73 26.86 -8.07
N PHE A 186 -12.79 25.54 -8.02
CA PHE A 186 -11.78 24.68 -7.42
C PHE A 186 -10.73 24.38 -8.47
N GLY A 187 -9.50 24.86 -8.28
CA GLY A 187 -8.38 24.58 -9.18
C GLY A 187 -8.02 23.09 -9.21
N GLY A 188 -7.36 22.65 -10.28
CA GLY A 188 -6.81 21.29 -10.32
C GLY A 188 -5.75 21.09 -9.24
N LEU A 189 -5.68 19.90 -8.66
CA LEU A 189 -4.78 19.59 -7.56
C LEU A 189 -3.98 18.34 -7.87
N ALA A 190 -2.65 18.49 -7.89
CA ALA A 190 -1.70 17.39 -7.93
C ALA A 190 -1.04 17.23 -6.57
N THR A 191 -1.04 16.02 -6.00
CA THR A 191 -0.34 15.69 -4.75
C THR A 191 0.57 14.48 -4.99
N ALA A 192 1.65 14.38 -4.21
CA ALA A 192 2.50 13.21 -4.22
C ALA A 192 3.02 12.89 -2.82
N ASN A 193 3.11 11.60 -2.52
CA ASN A 193 3.66 11.09 -1.27
C ASN A 193 4.85 10.20 -1.58
N ALA A 194 5.87 10.25 -0.75
CA ALA A 194 7.07 9.44 -0.88
C ALA A 194 7.36 8.71 0.43
N ARG A 195 7.81 7.46 0.34
CA ARG A 195 8.22 6.65 1.49
C ARG A 195 9.47 5.86 1.19
N LEU A 196 10.48 6.05 2.02
CA LEU A 196 11.68 5.22 2.08
C LEU A 196 11.58 4.30 3.30
N PHE A 197 12.00 3.05 3.16
CA PHE A 197 12.03 2.12 4.29
C PHE A 197 13.20 1.14 4.20
N ALA A 198 13.62 0.69 5.37
CA ALA A 198 14.70 -0.26 5.56
C ALA A 198 14.33 -1.26 6.67
N ASP A 199 14.10 -2.51 6.30
CA ASP A 199 13.99 -3.66 7.19
C ASP A 199 15.41 -4.22 7.43
N LEU A 200 16.09 -3.67 8.43
CA LEU A 200 17.53 -3.89 8.68
C LEU A 200 17.84 -5.36 9.00
N GLY A 201 16.87 -6.08 9.60
CA GLY A 201 16.98 -7.50 9.91
C GLY A 201 17.05 -8.42 8.67
N GLN A 202 16.66 -7.95 7.48
CA GLN A 202 16.73 -8.75 6.24
C GLN A 202 18.11 -8.68 5.57
N ARG A 203 19.01 -7.82 6.05
CA ARG A 203 20.38 -7.71 5.54
C ARG A 203 21.35 -8.50 6.42
N LEU A 204 21.68 -9.71 5.98
CA LEU A 204 22.54 -10.62 6.73
C LEU A 204 23.90 -9.98 7.07
N GLU A 205 24.56 -9.31 6.12
CA GLU A 205 25.84 -8.62 6.37
C GLU A 205 25.75 -7.61 7.53
N TRP A 206 24.67 -6.82 7.56
CA TRP A 206 24.47 -5.81 8.61
C TRP A 206 24.15 -6.44 9.94
N VAL A 207 23.34 -7.49 9.96
CA VAL A 207 23.03 -8.24 11.19
C VAL A 207 24.24 -9.00 11.72
N LYS A 208 25.13 -9.50 10.85
CA LYS A 208 26.41 -10.12 11.25
C LYS A 208 27.32 -9.11 11.95
N ALA A 209 27.50 -7.93 11.36
CA ALA A 209 28.31 -6.86 11.96
C ALA A 209 27.66 -6.24 13.20
N HIS A 210 26.33 -6.11 13.20
CA HIS A 210 25.55 -5.46 14.25
C HIS A 210 24.31 -6.30 14.61
N PRO A 211 24.44 -7.29 15.52
CA PRO A 211 23.36 -8.22 15.85
C PRO A 211 22.08 -7.54 16.37
N TRP A 212 22.22 -6.35 16.96
CA TRP A 212 21.10 -5.54 17.44
C TRP A 212 20.19 -5.01 16.31
N LEU A 213 20.60 -5.08 15.04
CA LEU A 213 19.74 -4.70 13.90
C LEU A 213 18.63 -5.72 13.59
N ARG A 214 18.71 -6.92 14.17
CA ARG A 214 17.66 -7.93 14.04
C ARG A 214 16.32 -7.40 14.55
N GLY A 215 15.26 -7.51 13.75
CA GLY A 215 13.94 -6.98 14.11
C GLY A 215 13.83 -5.45 14.13
N ALA A 216 14.87 -4.73 13.68
CA ALA A 216 14.82 -3.28 13.52
C ALA A 216 14.32 -2.89 12.12
N ARG A 217 13.48 -1.85 12.07
CA ARG A 217 12.96 -1.24 10.85
C ARG A 217 13.02 0.28 10.98
N VAL A 218 13.43 0.96 9.92
CA VAL A 218 13.40 2.42 9.82
C VAL A 218 12.56 2.79 8.60
N SER A 219 11.73 3.83 8.70
CA SER A 219 11.08 4.43 7.54
C SER A 219 10.97 5.93 7.65
N LEU A 220 11.19 6.60 6.52
CA LEU A 220 10.96 8.03 6.33
C LEU A 220 9.80 8.18 5.35
N SER A 221 8.74 8.90 5.73
CA SER A 221 7.66 9.27 4.81
C SER A 221 7.55 10.78 4.70
N VAL A 222 7.28 11.24 3.49
CA VAL A 222 6.96 12.63 3.17
C VAL A 222 5.59 12.62 2.48
N ASP A 223 4.59 13.15 3.17
CA ASP A 223 3.25 13.35 2.63
C ASP A 223 3.17 14.74 2.00
N ASN A 224 2.52 14.86 0.85
CA ASN A 224 2.44 16.07 0.05
C ASN A 224 3.83 16.70 -0.23
N VAL A 225 4.68 15.97 -0.94
CA VAL A 225 6.07 16.35 -1.26
C VAL A 225 6.19 17.75 -1.86
N PHE A 226 5.21 18.13 -2.70
CA PHE A 226 5.16 19.43 -3.37
C PHE A 226 4.55 20.56 -2.53
N ASN A 227 3.99 20.24 -1.35
CA ASN A 227 3.26 21.19 -0.50
C ASN A 227 2.15 21.94 -1.27
N THR A 228 1.50 21.26 -2.21
CA THR A 228 0.41 21.82 -3.01
C THR A 228 -0.90 21.73 -2.22
N ARG A 229 -1.73 22.78 -2.30
CA ARG A 229 -2.99 22.86 -1.58
C ARG A 229 -4.11 23.22 -2.56
N GLN A 230 -5.34 22.82 -2.22
CA GLN A 230 -6.51 23.16 -3.02
C GLN A 230 -6.66 24.68 -3.07
N ARG A 231 -6.61 25.26 -4.27
CA ARG A 231 -6.95 26.66 -4.50
C ARG A 231 -8.42 26.76 -4.87
N VAL A 232 -9.16 27.62 -4.18
CA VAL A 232 -10.56 27.91 -4.51
C VAL A 232 -10.70 29.41 -4.70
N THR A 233 -11.26 29.83 -5.83
CA THR A 233 -11.49 31.24 -6.12
C THR A 233 -12.95 31.48 -6.45
N ASP A 234 -13.48 32.64 -6.08
CA ASP A 234 -14.80 33.06 -6.51
C ASP A 234 -14.82 33.49 -8.00
N ALA A 235 -15.95 34.05 -8.44
CA ALA A 235 -16.13 34.58 -9.79
C ALA A 235 -15.21 35.77 -10.12
N THR A 236 -14.70 36.47 -9.11
CA THR A 236 -13.77 37.61 -9.27
C THR A 236 -12.30 37.17 -9.23
N GLY A 237 -12.02 35.89 -8.94
CA GLY A 237 -10.68 35.34 -8.82
C GLY A 237 -10.08 35.47 -7.41
N VAL A 238 -10.83 36.03 -6.46
CA VAL A 238 -10.41 36.18 -5.05
C VAL A 238 -10.65 34.86 -4.31
N VAL A 239 -9.76 34.51 -3.39
CA VAL A 239 -9.92 33.34 -2.52
C VAL A 239 -10.80 33.74 -1.33
N PRO A 240 -12.01 33.17 -1.15
CA PRO A 240 -12.86 33.52 -0.01
C PRO A 240 -12.24 33.08 1.32
N ASN A 241 -12.54 33.79 2.41
CA ASN A 241 -11.93 33.55 3.72
C ASN A 241 -12.08 32.11 4.23
N THR A 242 -13.20 31.44 3.96
CA THR A 242 -13.43 30.05 4.38
C THR A 242 -12.64 29.02 3.58
N TYR A 243 -12.11 29.42 2.42
CA TYR A 243 -11.37 28.57 1.49
C TYR A 243 -9.90 28.96 1.36
N GLN A 244 -9.38 29.69 2.34
CA GLN A 244 -7.94 29.91 2.42
C GLN A 244 -7.23 28.55 2.45
N PRO A 245 -6.15 28.34 1.66
CA PRO A 245 -5.50 27.04 1.54
C PRO A 245 -5.12 26.41 2.89
N ASP A 246 -4.72 27.25 3.84
CA ASP A 246 -4.26 26.85 5.18
C ASP A 246 -5.41 26.41 6.10
N TYR A 247 -6.65 26.80 5.80
CA TYR A 247 -7.84 26.26 6.48
C TYR A 247 -8.30 24.94 5.88
N LEU A 248 -8.06 24.72 4.60
CA LEU A 248 -8.41 23.46 3.92
C LEU A 248 -7.39 22.35 4.21
N ASP A 249 -6.11 22.69 4.21
CA ASP A 249 -5.00 21.78 4.52
C ASP A 249 -3.96 22.50 5.41
N PRO A 250 -4.18 22.52 6.74
CA PRO A 250 -3.29 23.22 7.67
C PRO A 250 -1.90 22.58 7.77
N LEU A 251 -1.80 21.27 7.53
CA LEU A 251 -0.54 20.55 7.62
C LEU A 251 0.32 20.76 6.37
N GLY A 252 -0.28 20.73 5.18
CA GLY A 252 0.47 20.69 3.93
C GLY A 252 1.45 19.52 3.92
N ARG A 253 2.73 19.82 3.67
CA ARG A 253 3.80 18.82 3.66
C ARG A 253 4.15 18.35 5.07
N THR A 254 4.02 17.05 5.28
CA THR A 254 4.40 16.40 6.55
C THR A 254 5.57 15.45 6.34
N VAL A 255 6.57 15.49 7.23
CA VAL A 255 7.70 14.57 7.23
C VAL A 255 7.66 13.71 8.50
N ARG A 256 7.73 12.40 8.35
CA ARG A 256 7.68 11.46 9.47
C ARG A 256 8.83 10.45 9.40
N LEU A 257 9.66 10.46 10.44
CA LEU A 257 10.63 9.39 10.69
C LEU A 257 10.03 8.41 11.71
N SER A 258 10.06 7.12 11.38
CA SER A 258 9.61 6.05 12.26
C SER A 258 10.71 5.01 12.40
N ILE A 259 11.02 4.66 13.65
CA ILE A 259 11.96 3.60 14.01
C ILE A 259 11.17 2.58 14.83
N ARG A 260 11.23 1.31 14.42
CA ARG A 260 10.59 0.19 15.12
C ARG A 260 11.61 -0.88 15.45
N LYS A 261 11.56 -1.40 16.66
CA LYS A 261 12.40 -2.51 17.12
C LYS A 261 11.52 -3.58 17.74
N LEU A 262 11.67 -4.81 17.26
CA LEU A 262 11.11 -6.01 17.90
C LEU A 262 12.19 -6.66 18.77
N PHE A 263 11.81 -7.02 19.99
CA PHE A 263 12.65 -7.70 20.98
C PHE A 263 12.21 -9.18 21.07
N PHE A 264 13.18 -10.08 21.20
CA PHE A 264 12.99 -11.54 21.24
C PHE A 264 13.95 -12.15 22.25
#